data_AF-A0A915AZ40-F1
#
_entry.id   AF-A0A915AZ40-F1
#
_cell.length_a   1.000
_cell.length_b   1.000
_cell.length_c   1.000
_cell.angle_alpha   90.00
_cell.angle_beta   90.00
_cell.angle_gamma   90.00
#
_symmetry.space_group_name_H-M   'P 1'
#
loop_
_entity.id
_entity.type
_entity.pdbx_description
1 polymer ?
#
loop_
_entity_poly.entity_id
_entity_poly.type
_entity_poly.pdbx_seq_one_letter_code
_entity_poly.pdbx_strand_id
1 'polypeptide(L)'
;MSSKALLWSRIALCFISVAFLLLYTSQYSSYRMQYSKILQKYSESVVHSDGLAAQLRVMVERNERIERLMAEMRAKQSIVMKGNVEKYRELESAKMACSESLEKCNEEVETLRSSVNENQNEKTNEVISELRAELQRAQKKIASLEKDKSELTENVRRIEKGLEELRIEKEKCLNKEENKTAHDTKAEAEANNKLTLISSTKNYIANGKVRFDRIRAANEVLAFERHALPFVAPDLLPNKVLFKKLEQKNSQKDTHREDDGNGIEIIEPPDVNEHDYKEMH
;
A
#
# COMPACT_ATOMS: atom_id res chain seq x y z
N MET A 1 93.85 54.14 103.63
CA MET A 1 92.61 54.62 102.97
C MET A 1 91.60 55.01 104.04
N SER A 2 90.90 56.15 103.92
CA SER A 2 89.96 56.60 104.97
C SER A 2 88.69 55.74 104.97
N SER A 3 88.21 55.36 106.14
CA SER A 3 86.98 54.56 106.32
C SER A 3 85.75 55.20 105.66
N LYS A 4 85.73 56.54 105.58
CA LYS A 4 84.70 57.32 104.88
C LYS A 4 84.69 57.04 103.36
N ALA A 5 85.85 56.96 102.71
CA ALA A 5 85.93 56.70 101.27
C ALA A 5 85.41 55.30 100.90
N LEU A 6 85.65 54.30 101.76
CA LEU A 6 85.14 52.94 101.58
C LEU A 6 83.61 52.88 101.73
N LEU A 7 83.03 53.63 102.68
CA LEU A 7 81.58 53.72 102.84
C LEU A 7 80.90 54.36 101.63
N TRP A 8 81.43 55.49 101.15
CA TRP A 8 80.90 56.16 99.95
C TRP A 8 81.01 55.30 98.69
N SER A 9 82.09 54.54 98.53
CA SER A 9 82.25 53.59 97.42
C SER A 9 81.21 52.45 97.48
N ARG A 10 80.95 51.87 98.66
CA ARG A 10 79.92 50.83 98.83
C ARG A 10 78.52 51.36 98.54
N ILE A 11 78.21 52.57 99.02
CA ILE A 11 76.93 53.23 98.74
C ILE A 11 76.77 53.48 97.23
N ALA A 12 77.80 54.00 96.56
CA ALA A 12 77.78 54.22 95.12
C ALA A 12 77.57 52.92 94.33
N LEU A 13 78.23 51.82 94.72
CA LEU A 13 78.02 50.50 94.10
C LEU A 13 76.59 49.98 94.31
N CYS A 14 76.01 50.16 95.50
CA CYS A 14 74.62 49.81 95.74
C CYS A 14 73.66 50.62 94.84
N PHE A 15 73.87 51.93 94.71
CA PHE A 15 73.05 52.76 93.82
C PHE A 15 73.16 52.34 92.35
N ILE A 16 74.38 52.07 91.86
CA ILE A 16 74.61 51.61 90.47
C ILE A 16 73.95 50.25 90.25
N SER A 17 74.05 49.31 91.20
CA SER A 17 73.41 48.00 91.11
C SER A 17 71.89 48.10 91.06
N VAL A 18 71.29 48.93 91.92
CA VAL A 18 69.84 49.17 91.91
C VAL A 18 69.40 49.85 90.61
N ALA A 19 70.15 50.84 90.12
CA ALA A 19 69.85 51.49 88.84
C ALA A 19 69.90 50.50 87.67
N PHE A 20 70.89 49.59 87.65
CA PHE A 20 70.98 48.53 86.64
C PHE A 20 69.81 47.55 86.73
N LEU A 21 69.39 47.17 87.94
CA LEU A 21 68.20 46.31 88.14
C LEU A 21 66.92 46.99 87.68
N LEU A 22 66.75 48.29 87.93
CA LEU A 22 65.59 49.06 87.45
C LEU A 22 65.56 49.17 85.92
N LEU A 23 66.71 49.41 85.29
CA LEU A 23 66.83 49.44 83.84
C LEU A 23 66.59 48.06 83.22
N TYR A 24 67.15 47.00 83.83
CA TYR A 24 66.96 45.63 83.39
C TYR A 24 65.49 45.21 83.50
N THR A 25 64.84 45.45 84.64
CA THR A 25 63.42 45.10 84.84
C THR A 25 62.50 45.90 83.92
N SER A 26 62.79 47.18 83.68
CA SER A 26 62.06 48.00 82.72
C SER A 26 62.19 47.47 81.29
N GLN A 27 63.42 47.23 80.82
CA GLN A 27 63.66 46.67 79.48
C GLN A 27 63.08 45.26 79.34
N TYR A 28 63.21 44.42 80.36
CA TYR A 28 62.64 43.08 80.39
C TYR A 28 61.12 43.12 80.29
N SER A 29 60.44 44.07 80.96
CA SER A 29 58.99 44.23 80.85
C SER A 29 58.55 44.59 79.42
N SER A 30 59.28 45.50 78.76
CA SER A 30 59.03 45.91 77.38
C SER A 30 59.27 44.77 76.39
N TYR A 31 60.39 44.04 76.56
CA TYR A 31 60.71 42.85 75.77
C TYR A 31 59.63 41.78 75.92
N ARG A 32 59.19 41.48 77.15
CA ARG A 32 58.15 40.49 77.41
C ARG A 32 56.83 40.86 76.71
N MET A 33 56.46 42.15 76.72
CA MET A 33 55.24 42.62 76.05
C MET A 33 55.35 42.53 74.52
N GLN A 34 56.51 42.84 73.94
CA GLN A 34 56.73 42.67 72.49
C GLN A 34 56.73 41.20 72.10
N TYR A 35 57.40 40.35 72.89
CA TYR A 35 57.43 38.91 72.67
C TYR A 35 56.03 38.29 72.74
N SER A 36 55.21 38.66 73.73
CA SER A 36 53.83 38.16 73.82
C SER A 36 52.99 38.58 72.61
N LYS A 37 53.18 39.80 72.09
CA LYS A 37 52.47 40.28 70.89
C LYS A 37 52.89 39.50 69.64
N ILE A 38 54.17 39.18 69.48
CA ILE A 38 54.66 38.35 68.37
C ILE A 38 54.14 36.93 68.51
N LEU A 39 54.17 36.36 69.72
CA LEU A 39 53.68 35.01 69.98
C LEU A 39 52.18 34.88 69.69
N GLN A 40 51.38 35.88 70.07
CA GLN A 40 49.96 35.92 69.73
C GLN A 40 49.74 35.96 68.22
N LYS A 41 50.41 36.88 67.50
CA LYS A 41 50.31 36.97 66.04
C LYS A 41 50.75 35.68 65.34
N TYR A 42 51.80 35.03 65.85
CA TYR A 42 52.24 33.73 65.35
C TYR A 42 51.17 32.67 65.56
N SER A 43 50.57 32.59 66.76
CA SER A 43 49.49 31.63 67.03
C SER A 43 48.26 31.85 66.15
N GLU A 44 47.85 33.11 65.95
CA GLU A 44 46.76 33.47 65.02
C GLU A 44 47.10 33.05 63.59
N SER A 45 48.33 33.32 63.14
CA SER A 45 48.81 32.91 61.82
C SER A 45 48.83 31.39 61.63
N VAL A 46 49.21 30.63 62.66
CA VAL A 46 49.21 29.15 62.61
C VAL A 46 47.78 28.63 62.49
N VAL A 47 46.83 29.15 63.29
CA VAL A 47 45.42 28.75 63.20
C VAL A 47 44.83 29.08 61.82
N HIS A 48 45.15 30.23 61.25
CA HIS A 48 44.73 30.57 59.88
C HIS A 48 45.35 29.64 58.83
N SER A 49 46.64 29.29 58.98
CA SER A 49 47.31 28.34 58.10
C SER A 49 46.67 26.94 58.17
N ASP A 50 46.33 26.47 59.37
CA ASP A 50 45.66 25.18 59.56
C ASP A 50 44.25 25.20 58.97
N GLY A 51 43.52 26.31 59.11
CA GLY A 51 42.22 26.51 58.47
C GLY A 51 42.30 26.45 56.94
N LEU A 52 43.29 27.12 56.35
CA LEU A 52 43.55 27.05 54.90
C LEU A 52 43.96 25.64 54.45
N ALA A 53 44.80 24.95 55.23
CA ALA A 53 45.20 23.57 54.94
C ALA A 53 44.00 22.60 54.99
N ALA A 54 43.10 22.77 55.95
CA ALA A 54 41.86 22.00 56.04
C ALA A 54 40.95 22.28 54.84
N GLN A 55 40.80 23.55 54.45
CA GLN A 55 40.02 23.92 53.27
C GLN A 55 40.61 23.32 51.98
N LEU A 56 41.93 23.38 51.81
CA LEU A 56 42.61 22.78 50.66
C LEU A 56 42.39 21.27 50.62
N ARG A 57 42.47 20.58 51.77
CA ARG A 57 42.21 19.14 51.86
C ARG A 57 40.80 18.79 51.39
N VAL A 58 39.79 19.54 51.85
CA VAL A 58 38.39 19.34 51.41
C VAL A 58 38.23 19.58 49.91
N MET A 59 38.90 20.60 49.36
CA MET A 59 38.89 20.86 47.91
C MET A 59 39.53 19.73 47.11
N VAL A 60 40.67 19.20 47.57
CA VAL A 60 41.35 18.06 46.93
C VAL A 60 40.46 16.81 46.96
N GLU A 61 39.89 16.47 48.11
CA GLU A 61 39.00 15.31 48.25
C GLU A 61 37.74 15.44 47.36
N ARG A 62 37.17 16.66 47.28
CA ARG A 62 36.05 16.94 46.38
C ARG A 62 36.46 16.74 44.92
N ASN A 63 37.62 17.23 44.52
CA ASN A 63 38.12 17.06 43.14
C ASN A 63 38.35 15.59 42.80
N GLU A 64 38.99 14.83 43.69
CA GLU A 64 39.19 13.38 43.51
C GLU A 64 37.86 12.62 43.37
N ARG A 65 36.83 13.03 44.14
CA ARG A 65 35.49 12.44 44.01
C ARG A 65 34.85 12.76 42.67
N ILE A 66 34.99 13.99 42.18
CA ILE A 66 34.48 14.41 40.87
C ILE A 66 35.21 13.64 39.76
N GLU A 67 36.53 13.50 39.84
CA GLU A 67 37.32 12.74 38.87
C GLU A 67 36.90 11.27 38.80
N ARG A 68 36.70 10.62 39.96
CA ARG A 68 36.17 9.25 40.02
C ARG A 68 34.79 9.14 39.38
N LEU A 69 33.89 10.08 39.66
CA LEU A 69 32.55 10.11 39.07
C LEU A 69 32.60 10.32 37.54
N MET A 70 33.46 11.22 37.06
CA MET A 70 33.67 11.41 35.63
C MET A 70 34.24 10.16 34.95
N ALA A 71 35.19 9.47 35.60
CA ALA A 71 35.73 8.22 35.08
C ALA A 71 34.66 7.12 35.00
N GLU A 72 33.83 6.98 36.04
CA GLU A 72 32.71 6.03 36.05
C GLU A 72 31.69 6.34 34.96
N MET A 73 31.32 7.63 34.79
CA MET A 73 30.41 8.06 33.73
C MET A 73 30.96 7.75 32.34
N ARG A 74 32.25 8.01 32.09
CA ARG A 74 32.90 7.65 30.81
C ARG A 74 32.91 6.15 30.58
N ALA A 75 33.18 5.35 31.62
CA ALA A 75 33.15 3.89 31.52
C ALA A 75 31.74 3.39 31.18
N LYS A 76 30.70 3.88 31.88
CA LYS A 76 29.29 3.56 31.57
C LYS A 76 28.93 3.95 30.14
N GLN A 77 29.30 5.14 29.71
CA GLN A 77 29.02 5.62 28.36
C GLN A 77 29.76 4.77 27.30
N SER A 78 31.00 4.38 27.56
CA SER A 78 31.77 3.49 26.68
C SER A 78 31.11 2.11 26.53
N ILE A 79 30.63 1.53 27.62
CA ILE A 79 29.89 0.25 27.60
C ILE A 79 28.61 0.38 26.76
N VAL A 80 27.83 1.43 27.00
CA VAL A 80 26.59 1.69 26.22
C VAL A 80 26.90 1.89 24.74
N MET A 81 27.93 2.68 24.42
CA MET A 81 28.36 2.92 23.04
C MET A 81 28.74 1.60 22.36
N LYS A 82 29.54 0.76 23.02
CA LYS A 82 29.96 -0.54 22.50
C LYS A 82 28.75 -1.46 22.26
N GLY A 83 27.84 -1.57 23.23
CA GLY A 83 26.62 -2.37 23.09
C GLY A 83 25.71 -1.88 21.96
N ASN A 84 25.61 -0.57 21.74
CA ASN A 84 24.84 -0.01 20.62
C ASN A 84 25.48 -0.31 19.27
N VAL A 85 26.82 -0.25 19.17
CA VAL A 85 27.55 -0.60 17.95
C VAL A 85 27.37 -2.08 17.61
N GLU A 86 27.40 -2.96 18.60
CA GLU A 86 27.15 -4.40 18.42
C GLU A 86 25.72 -4.65 17.93
N LYS A 87 24.71 -4.05 18.56
CA LYS A 87 23.31 -4.13 18.11
C LYS A 87 23.11 -3.61 16.68
N TYR A 88 23.79 -2.51 16.32
CA TYR A 88 23.73 -1.98 14.96
C TYR A 88 24.33 -2.97 13.95
N ARG A 89 25.46 -3.60 14.29
CA ARG A 89 26.09 -4.62 13.44
C ARG A 89 25.19 -5.85 13.25
N GLU A 90 24.53 -6.31 14.31
CA GLU A 90 23.55 -7.42 14.24
C GLU A 90 22.33 -7.06 13.39
N LEU A 91 21.83 -5.83 13.53
CA LEU A 91 20.71 -5.36 12.73
C LEU A 91 21.08 -5.27 11.24
N GLU A 92 22.28 -4.78 10.94
CA GLU A 92 22.75 -4.69 9.55
C GLU A 92 22.96 -6.09 8.95
N SER A 93 23.51 -7.05 9.70
CA SER A 93 23.64 -8.43 9.21
C SER A 93 22.28 -9.09 8.99
N ALA A 94 21.31 -8.90 9.89
CA ALA A 94 19.95 -9.39 9.73
C ALA A 94 19.25 -8.76 8.52
N LYS A 95 19.45 -7.46 8.30
CA LYS A 95 18.93 -6.74 7.13
C LYS A 95 19.52 -7.28 5.83
N MET A 96 20.82 -7.54 5.77
CA MET A 96 21.46 -8.14 4.60
C MET A 96 20.93 -9.55 4.31
N ALA A 97 20.82 -10.40 5.34
CA ALA A 97 20.24 -11.74 5.19
C ALA A 97 18.78 -11.70 4.71
N CYS A 98 17.98 -10.75 5.23
CA CYS A 98 16.61 -10.54 4.78
C CYS A 98 16.56 -10.08 3.32
N SER A 99 17.42 -9.15 2.93
CA SER A 99 17.53 -8.66 1.54
C SER A 99 17.87 -9.80 0.58
N GLU A 100 18.83 -10.65 0.92
CA GLU A 100 19.22 -11.82 0.12
C GLU A 100 18.06 -12.82 -0.02
N SER A 101 17.34 -13.08 1.09
CA SER A 101 16.16 -13.95 1.06
C SER A 101 15.02 -13.39 0.19
N LEU A 102 14.86 -12.07 0.16
CA LEU A 102 13.86 -11.37 -0.65
C LEU A 102 14.21 -11.47 -2.13
N GLU A 103 15.49 -11.29 -2.48
CA GLU A 103 15.98 -11.43 -3.86
C GLU A 103 15.73 -12.84 -4.39
N LYS A 104 16.10 -13.86 -3.60
CA LYS A 104 15.83 -15.27 -3.95
C LYS A 104 14.33 -15.56 -4.13
N CYS A 105 13.49 -15.06 -3.23
CA CYS A 105 12.04 -15.21 -3.34
C CYS A 105 11.51 -14.53 -4.61
N ASN A 106 12.06 -13.37 -4.98
CA ASN A 106 11.67 -12.66 -6.19
C ASN A 106 12.07 -13.43 -7.46
N GLU A 107 13.25 -14.04 -7.48
CA GLU A 107 13.67 -14.93 -8.57
C GLU A 107 12.75 -16.16 -8.68
N GLU A 108 12.39 -16.79 -7.56
CA GLU A 108 11.43 -17.90 -7.52
C GLU A 108 10.04 -17.47 -8.04
N VAL A 109 9.59 -16.25 -7.72
CA VAL A 109 8.32 -15.72 -8.23
C VAL A 109 8.38 -15.47 -9.74
N GLU A 110 9.45 -14.88 -10.26
CA GLU A 110 9.61 -14.63 -11.70
C GLU A 110 9.72 -15.93 -12.52
N THR A 111 10.40 -16.94 -11.99
CA THR A 111 10.47 -18.26 -12.62
C THR A 111 9.11 -18.96 -12.65
N LEU A 112 8.37 -18.96 -11.52
CA LEU A 112 7.01 -19.49 -11.46
C LEU A 112 6.07 -18.74 -12.41
N ARG A 113 6.15 -17.41 -12.46
CA ARG A 113 5.32 -16.59 -13.34
C ARG A 113 5.57 -16.91 -14.81
N SER A 114 6.83 -17.09 -15.20
CA SER A 114 7.21 -17.48 -16.55
C SER A 114 6.64 -18.86 -16.90
N SER A 115 6.79 -19.85 -16.02
CA SER A 115 6.25 -21.19 -16.21
C SER A 115 4.71 -21.23 -16.29
N VAL A 116 4.01 -20.44 -15.46
CA VAL A 116 2.55 -20.33 -15.53
C VAL A 116 2.12 -19.72 -16.85
N ASN A 117 2.77 -18.64 -17.31
CA ASN A 117 2.45 -18.02 -18.59
C ASN A 117 2.69 -18.97 -19.78
N GLU A 118 3.79 -19.72 -19.78
CA GLU A 118 4.07 -20.72 -20.81
C GLU A 118 2.99 -21.80 -20.85
N ASN A 119 2.67 -22.40 -19.70
CA ASN A 119 1.63 -23.43 -19.58
C ASN A 119 0.23 -22.92 -19.98
N GLN A 120 -0.11 -21.69 -19.58
CA GLN A 120 -1.38 -21.06 -19.93
C GLN A 120 -1.48 -20.83 -21.44
N ASN A 121 -0.41 -20.34 -22.06
CA ASN A 121 -0.34 -20.10 -23.51
C ASN A 121 -0.42 -21.41 -24.29
N GLU A 122 0.28 -22.46 -23.85
CA GLU A 122 0.25 -23.78 -24.50
C GLU A 122 -1.17 -24.37 -24.47
N LYS A 123 -1.80 -24.42 -23.29
CA LYS A 123 -3.20 -24.89 -23.16
C LYS A 123 -4.18 -24.05 -23.98
N THR A 124 -4.03 -22.74 -23.98
CA THR A 124 -4.92 -21.85 -24.74
C THR A 124 -4.76 -22.08 -26.23
N ASN A 125 -3.52 -22.25 -26.72
CA ASN A 125 -3.24 -22.55 -28.12
C ASN A 125 -3.78 -23.92 -28.55
N GLU A 126 -3.65 -24.93 -27.69
CA GLU A 126 -4.22 -26.26 -27.91
C GLU A 126 -5.74 -26.19 -28.06
N VAL A 127 -6.43 -25.57 -27.09
CA VAL A 127 -7.90 -25.39 -27.13
C VAL A 127 -8.34 -24.57 -28.35
N ILE A 128 -7.63 -23.51 -28.71
CA ILE A 128 -7.92 -22.73 -29.92
C ILE A 128 -7.77 -23.60 -31.18
N SER A 129 -6.76 -24.46 -31.23
CA SER A 129 -6.53 -25.35 -32.38
C SER A 129 -7.65 -26.38 -32.54
N GLU A 130 -8.13 -26.96 -31.43
CA GLU A 130 -9.26 -27.90 -31.43
C GLU A 130 -10.56 -27.21 -31.87
N LEU A 131 -10.87 -26.03 -31.30
CA LEU A 131 -12.03 -25.23 -31.69
C LEU A 131 -12.00 -24.86 -33.18
N ARG A 132 -10.83 -24.53 -33.73
CA ARG A 132 -10.68 -24.27 -35.18
C ARG A 132 -10.97 -25.51 -36.02
N ALA A 133 -10.49 -26.68 -35.60
CA ALA A 133 -10.76 -27.94 -36.30
C ALA A 133 -12.24 -28.33 -36.25
N GLU A 134 -12.92 -28.09 -35.13
CA GLU A 134 -14.37 -28.25 -35.00
C GLU A 134 -15.15 -27.28 -35.87
N LEU A 135 -14.75 -26.00 -35.89
CA LEU A 135 -15.37 -24.98 -36.74
C LEU A 135 -15.27 -25.38 -38.22
N GLN A 136 -14.11 -25.85 -38.69
CA GLN A 136 -13.95 -26.32 -40.07
C GLN A 136 -14.81 -27.55 -40.37
N ARG A 137 -14.94 -28.50 -39.42
CA ARG A 137 -15.84 -29.65 -39.57
C ARG A 137 -17.30 -29.22 -39.70
N ALA A 138 -17.73 -28.28 -38.86
CA ALA A 138 -19.08 -27.72 -38.92
C ALA A 138 -19.32 -26.97 -40.24
N GLN A 139 -18.37 -26.15 -40.70
CA GLN A 139 -18.46 -25.44 -41.99
C GLN A 139 -18.58 -26.39 -43.17
N LYS A 140 -17.77 -27.48 -43.22
CA LYS A 140 -17.89 -28.50 -44.28
C LYS A 140 -19.27 -29.17 -44.28
N LYS A 141 -19.83 -29.42 -43.09
CA LYS A 141 -21.16 -30.02 -42.94
C LYS A 141 -22.29 -29.05 -43.33
N ILE A 142 -22.14 -27.76 -43.06
CA ILE A 142 -23.07 -26.73 -43.55
C ILE A 142 -23.04 -26.70 -45.07
N ALA A 143 -21.85 -26.65 -45.68
CA ALA A 143 -21.71 -26.63 -47.14
C ALA A 143 -22.32 -27.88 -47.82
N SER A 144 -22.16 -29.07 -47.22
CA SER A 144 -22.81 -30.28 -47.74
C SER A 144 -24.34 -30.20 -47.63
N LEU A 145 -24.87 -29.74 -46.49
CA LEU A 145 -26.32 -29.59 -46.30
C LEU A 145 -26.92 -28.52 -47.22
N GLU A 146 -26.19 -27.43 -47.50
CA GLU A 146 -26.61 -26.42 -48.49
C GLU A 146 -26.69 -27.00 -49.90
N LYS A 147 -25.73 -27.86 -50.27
CA LYS A 147 -25.76 -28.59 -51.53
C LYS A 147 -26.98 -29.52 -51.60
N ASP A 148 -27.20 -30.33 -50.58
CA ASP A 148 -28.36 -31.25 -50.50
C ASP A 148 -29.68 -30.47 -50.56
N LYS A 149 -29.77 -29.33 -49.87
CA LYS A 149 -30.93 -28.43 -49.94
C LYS A 149 -31.14 -27.89 -51.35
N SER A 150 -30.08 -27.48 -52.05
CA SER A 150 -30.19 -26.98 -53.43
C SER A 150 -30.68 -28.07 -54.40
N GLU A 151 -30.20 -29.30 -54.25
CA GLU A 151 -30.62 -30.45 -55.05
C GLU A 151 -32.09 -30.82 -54.78
N LEU A 152 -32.49 -30.84 -53.50
CA LEU A 152 -33.88 -31.06 -53.12
C LEU A 152 -34.80 -29.96 -53.69
N THR A 153 -34.36 -28.71 -53.66
CA THR A 153 -35.12 -27.58 -54.21
C THR A 153 -35.33 -27.75 -55.73
N GLU A 154 -34.32 -28.19 -56.48
CA GLU A 154 -34.46 -28.46 -57.91
C GLU A 154 -35.34 -29.70 -58.19
N ASN A 155 -35.27 -30.71 -57.34
CA ASN A 155 -36.16 -31.87 -57.43
C ASN A 155 -37.62 -31.48 -57.18
N VAL A 156 -37.90 -30.64 -56.18
CA VAL A 156 -39.24 -30.08 -55.93
C VAL A 156 -39.73 -29.29 -57.14
N ARG A 157 -38.89 -28.41 -57.69
CA ARG A 157 -39.22 -27.63 -58.90
C ARG A 157 -39.58 -28.53 -60.09
N ARG A 158 -38.85 -29.63 -60.29
CA ARG A 158 -39.18 -30.64 -61.33
C ARG A 158 -40.53 -31.31 -61.08
N ILE A 159 -40.82 -31.69 -59.83
CA ILE A 159 -42.11 -32.30 -59.46
C ILE A 159 -43.25 -31.30 -59.67
N GLU A 160 -43.10 -30.05 -59.23
CA GLU A 160 -44.08 -28.99 -59.44
C GLU A 160 -44.36 -28.76 -60.93
N LYS A 161 -43.32 -28.73 -61.76
CA LYS A 161 -43.49 -28.63 -63.21
C LYS A 161 -44.25 -29.82 -63.79
N GLY A 162 -43.90 -31.04 -63.38
CA GLY A 162 -44.63 -32.25 -63.81
C GLY A 162 -46.08 -32.29 -63.35
N LEU A 163 -46.37 -31.76 -62.16
CA LEU A 163 -47.74 -31.58 -61.66
C LEU A 163 -48.52 -30.56 -62.49
N GLU A 164 -47.91 -29.45 -62.90
CA GLU A 164 -48.57 -28.46 -63.76
C GLU A 164 -48.82 -29.02 -65.17
N GLU A 165 -47.88 -29.78 -65.72
CA GLU A 165 -48.07 -30.50 -66.99
C GLU A 165 -49.25 -31.49 -66.90
N LEU A 166 -49.33 -32.29 -65.83
CA LEU A 166 -50.47 -33.16 -65.56
C LEU A 166 -51.78 -32.39 -65.35
N ARG A 167 -51.72 -31.22 -64.71
CA ARG A 167 -52.88 -30.33 -64.52
C ARG A 167 -53.43 -29.86 -65.87
N ILE A 168 -52.54 -29.40 -66.76
CA ILE A 168 -52.88 -29.00 -68.14
C ILE A 168 -53.42 -30.20 -68.94
N GLU A 169 -52.82 -31.38 -68.81
CA GLU A 169 -53.29 -32.61 -69.47
C GLU A 169 -54.71 -33.00 -69.00
N LYS A 170 -54.93 -32.96 -67.68
CA LYS A 170 -56.25 -33.22 -67.08
C LYS A 170 -57.30 -32.20 -67.54
N GLU A 171 -56.93 -30.92 -67.62
CA GLU A 171 -57.81 -29.83 -68.08
C GLU A 171 -58.16 -30.01 -69.58
N LYS A 172 -57.22 -30.49 -70.41
CA LYS A 172 -57.47 -30.90 -71.80
C LYS A 172 -58.38 -32.12 -71.90
N CYS A 173 -58.27 -33.10 -71.00
CA CYS A 173 -59.16 -34.28 -70.95
C CYS A 173 -60.59 -33.90 -70.52
N LEU A 174 -60.73 -33.02 -69.52
CA LEU A 174 -62.03 -32.47 -69.11
C LEU A 174 -62.71 -31.69 -70.25
N ASN A 175 -61.96 -30.86 -70.99
CA ASN A 175 -62.46 -30.18 -72.19
C ASN A 175 -62.80 -31.15 -73.36
N LYS A 176 -62.31 -32.40 -73.30
CA LYS A 176 -62.63 -33.47 -74.27
C LYS A 176 -63.86 -34.29 -73.84
N GLU A 177 -64.10 -34.43 -72.54
CA GLU A 177 -65.34 -35.01 -71.98
C GLU A 177 -66.52 -34.04 -72.10
N GLU A 178 -66.32 -32.73 -71.92
CA GLU A 178 -67.37 -31.72 -72.17
C GLU A 178 -67.81 -31.67 -73.66
N ASN A 179 -66.95 -32.08 -74.59
CA ASN A 179 -67.28 -32.16 -76.02
C ASN A 179 -67.88 -33.51 -76.47
N LYS A 180 -68.17 -34.44 -75.54
CA LYS A 180 -68.75 -35.77 -75.87
C LYS A 180 -70.13 -36.03 -75.26
N THR A 181 -70.67 -35.13 -74.44
CA THR A 181 -72.03 -35.23 -73.89
C THR A 181 -72.71 -33.86 -73.84
N ALA A 182 -73.24 -33.41 -74.98
CA ALA A 182 -74.28 -32.39 -75.06
C ALA A 182 -75.03 -32.46 -76.41
N HIS A 183 -75.88 -33.47 -76.57
CA HIS A 183 -77.07 -33.41 -77.43
C HIS A 183 -78.23 -34.01 -76.64
N ASP A 184 -79.12 -33.13 -76.17
CA ASP A 184 -80.49 -33.33 -75.66
C ASP A 184 -80.70 -34.11 -74.34
N THR A 185 -81.52 -33.70 -73.35
CA THR A 185 -82.49 -32.60 -73.23
C THR A 185 -82.83 -32.34 -71.74
N LYS A 186 -83.34 -31.12 -71.51
CA LYS A 186 -83.92 -30.44 -70.32
C LYS A 186 -84.75 -31.22 -69.27
N ALA A 187 -84.74 -30.60 -68.06
CA ALA A 187 -85.74 -30.48 -66.96
C ALA A 187 -85.41 -31.34 -65.73
N GLU A 188 -85.34 -30.88 -64.46
CA GLU A 188 -85.74 -29.65 -63.77
C GLU A 188 -85.14 -29.63 -62.33
N ALA A 189 -85.27 -28.49 -61.63
CA ALA A 189 -85.01 -28.19 -60.19
C ALA A 189 -83.56 -27.82 -59.81
N GLU A 190 -83.20 -26.53 -59.78
CA GLU A 190 -83.40 -25.58 -58.66
C GLU A 190 -82.74 -25.98 -57.33
N ALA A 191 -81.60 -25.35 -56.99
CA ALA A 191 -81.52 -24.37 -55.90
C ALA A 191 -80.07 -24.09 -55.45
N ASN A 192 -79.67 -22.83 -55.67
CA ASN A 192 -78.80 -21.98 -54.83
C ASN A 192 -77.32 -22.38 -54.62
N ASN A 193 -76.37 -21.87 -55.42
CA ASN A 193 -75.86 -20.48 -55.46
C ASN A 193 -74.98 -20.12 -54.26
N LYS A 194 -73.67 -19.92 -54.52
CA LYS A 194 -72.83 -18.76 -54.16
C LYS A 194 -71.37 -19.21 -54.04
N LEU A 195 -70.59 -19.09 -55.12
CA LEU A 195 -69.70 -17.96 -55.43
C LEU A 195 -68.47 -17.89 -54.51
N THR A 196 -67.30 -17.73 -55.16
CA THR A 196 -66.08 -17.05 -54.65
C THR A 196 -65.27 -17.83 -53.61
N LEU A 197 -63.93 -17.78 -53.50
CA LEU A 197 -62.85 -17.01 -54.12
C LEU A 197 -61.64 -17.25 -53.19
N ILE A 198 -60.48 -17.62 -53.76
CA ILE A 198 -59.13 -17.26 -53.28
C ILE A 198 -58.62 -17.84 -51.94
N SER A 199 -57.28 -18.02 -51.92
CA SER A 199 -56.37 -18.08 -50.76
C SER A 199 -56.28 -19.44 -50.07
N SER A 200 -55.18 -20.19 -50.15
CA SER A 200 -53.81 -19.79 -49.78
C SER A 200 -53.79 -18.72 -48.69
N THR A 201 -53.85 -19.14 -47.44
CA THR A 201 -52.98 -18.63 -46.36
C THR A 201 -53.38 -19.28 -45.03
N LYS A 202 -52.41 -19.90 -44.34
CA LYS A 202 -52.44 -20.04 -42.89
C LYS A 202 -52.44 -18.64 -42.28
N ASN A 203 -53.61 -18.04 -42.07
CA ASN A 203 -53.73 -16.81 -41.30
C ASN A 203 -54.36 -17.10 -39.94
N TYR A 204 -53.67 -16.61 -38.90
CA TYR A 204 -53.85 -16.83 -37.46
C TYR A 204 -55.13 -16.23 -36.84
N ILE A 205 -56.19 -15.99 -37.62
CA ILE A 205 -57.39 -15.32 -37.11
C ILE A 205 -58.65 -15.88 -37.76
N ALA A 206 -59.50 -16.52 -36.95
CA ALA A 206 -60.88 -16.86 -37.28
C ALA A 206 -61.81 -16.43 -36.14
N ASN A 207 -62.94 -15.79 -36.47
CA ASN A 207 -63.99 -15.34 -35.54
C ASN A 207 -63.56 -14.34 -34.44
N GLY A 208 -62.72 -13.36 -34.78
CA GLY A 208 -62.34 -12.26 -33.86
C GLY A 208 -61.58 -12.70 -32.60
N LYS A 209 -61.15 -13.97 -32.54
CA LYS A 209 -60.41 -14.54 -31.42
C LYS A 209 -59.07 -15.07 -31.92
N VAL A 210 -58.00 -14.36 -31.57
CA VAL A 210 -56.62 -14.79 -31.80
C VAL A 210 -56.32 -15.90 -30.78
N ARG A 211 -55.91 -17.08 -31.26
CA ARG A 211 -55.31 -18.12 -30.40
C ARG A 211 -53.80 -18.11 -30.61
N PHE A 212 -53.05 -17.94 -29.52
CA PHE A 212 -51.61 -18.14 -29.50
C PHE A 212 -51.32 -19.56 -29.03
N ASP A 213 -50.82 -20.40 -29.93
CA ASP A 213 -50.28 -21.70 -29.54
C ASP A 213 -48.88 -21.47 -28.94
N ARG A 214 -48.73 -21.84 -27.67
CA ARG A 214 -47.48 -21.70 -26.92
C ARG A 214 -46.50 -22.76 -27.44
N ILE A 215 -45.39 -22.32 -28.07
CA ILE A 215 -44.36 -23.22 -28.61
C ILE A 215 -43.60 -23.97 -27.49
N ARG A 216 -43.73 -23.55 -26.21
CA ARG A 216 -43.12 -24.20 -25.04
C ARG A 216 -44.12 -24.47 -23.92
N ALA A 217 -43.88 -25.51 -23.13
CA ALA A 217 -44.75 -25.90 -22.02
C ALA A 217 -44.80 -24.83 -20.92
N ALA A 218 -45.95 -24.67 -20.26
CA ALA A 218 -46.19 -23.62 -19.27
C ALA A 218 -45.30 -23.69 -18.01
N ASN A 219 -44.67 -24.84 -17.83
CA ASN A 219 -43.93 -25.30 -16.66
C ASN A 219 -42.43 -25.39 -16.95
N GLU A 220 -41.96 -24.88 -18.09
CA GLU A 220 -40.55 -24.68 -18.34
C GLU A 220 -40.09 -23.46 -17.52
N VAL A 221 -39.38 -23.72 -16.44
CA VAL A 221 -38.71 -22.69 -15.63
C VAL A 221 -37.69 -22.01 -16.55
N LEU A 222 -37.98 -20.78 -16.96
CA LEU A 222 -36.98 -19.91 -17.57
C LEU A 222 -35.92 -19.65 -16.51
N ALA A 223 -34.86 -20.45 -16.51
CA ALA A 223 -33.69 -20.22 -15.68
C ALA A 223 -33.01 -18.95 -16.19
N PHE A 224 -33.40 -17.81 -15.62
CA PHE A 224 -32.59 -16.61 -15.69
C PHE A 224 -31.41 -16.84 -14.76
N GLU A 225 -30.36 -17.51 -15.26
CA GLU A 225 -29.06 -17.48 -14.60
C GLU A 225 -28.53 -16.05 -14.68
N ARG A 226 -28.93 -15.22 -13.70
CA ARG A 226 -28.13 -14.09 -13.31
C ARG A 226 -26.92 -14.68 -12.63
N HIS A 227 -25.80 -14.79 -13.33
CA HIS A 227 -24.52 -14.93 -12.65
C HIS A 227 -24.36 -13.67 -11.79
N ALA A 228 -24.78 -13.74 -10.53
CA ALA A 228 -24.37 -12.79 -9.53
C ALA A 228 -22.86 -12.95 -9.46
N LEU A 229 -22.14 -12.05 -10.13
CA LEU A 229 -20.71 -11.94 -9.96
C LEU A 229 -20.49 -11.82 -8.44
N PRO A 230 -19.67 -12.70 -7.84
CA PRO A 230 -19.36 -12.56 -6.43
C PRO A 230 -18.85 -11.12 -6.22
N PHE A 231 -19.41 -10.43 -5.24
CA PHE A 231 -18.84 -9.16 -4.81
C PHE A 231 -17.43 -9.45 -4.32
N VAL A 232 -16.45 -9.16 -5.17
CA VAL A 232 -15.05 -9.11 -4.78
C VAL A 232 -14.86 -7.72 -4.21
N ALA A 233 -14.71 -7.63 -2.89
CA ALA A 233 -14.28 -6.38 -2.26
C ALA A 233 -13.00 -5.94 -2.99
N PRO A 234 -12.86 -4.66 -3.39
CA PRO A 234 -11.64 -4.20 -4.01
C PRO A 234 -10.45 -4.57 -3.12
N ASP A 235 -9.43 -5.19 -3.70
CA ASP A 235 -8.22 -5.54 -2.96
C ASP A 235 -7.66 -4.26 -2.34
N LEU A 236 -7.80 -4.16 -1.01
CA LEU A 236 -7.21 -3.09 -0.25
C LEU A 236 -5.71 -3.17 -0.50
N LEU A 237 -5.18 -2.15 -1.17
CA LEU A 237 -3.76 -2.06 -1.46
C LEU A 237 -2.96 -2.38 -0.19
N PRO A 238 -1.96 -3.27 -0.25
CA PRO A 238 -1.16 -3.61 0.91
C PRO A 238 -0.66 -2.33 1.57
N ASN A 239 -0.75 -2.22 2.89
CA ASN A 239 -0.49 -0.97 3.65
C ASN A 239 0.79 -0.25 3.18
N LYS A 240 1.84 -0.98 2.81
CA LYS A 240 3.09 -0.41 2.29
C LYS A 240 2.90 0.39 0.99
N VAL A 241 2.07 -0.09 0.07
CA VAL A 241 1.75 0.61 -1.19
C VAL A 241 0.86 1.82 -0.92
N LEU A 242 -0.09 1.69 0.02
CA LEU A 242 -0.93 2.80 0.47
C LEU A 242 -0.09 3.91 1.10
N PHE A 243 0.82 3.57 2.01
CA PHE A 243 1.72 4.52 2.66
C PHE A 243 2.66 5.19 1.66
N LYS A 244 3.21 4.44 0.69
CA LYS A 244 4.06 5.03 -0.35
C LYS A 244 3.29 6.00 -1.25
N LYS A 245 2.04 5.67 -1.62
CA LYS A 245 1.16 6.58 -2.37
C LYS A 245 0.77 7.82 -1.55
N LEU A 246 0.52 7.66 -0.24
CA LEU A 246 0.22 8.76 0.68
C LEU A 246 1.44 9.69 0.87
N GLU A 247 2.62 9.11 1.01
CA GLU A 247 3.88 9.85 1.14
C GLU A 247 4.19 10.63 -0.14
N GLN A 248 4.02 9.99 -1.31
CA GLN A 248 4.18 10.66 -2.61
C GLN A 248 3.16 11.80 -2.81
N LYS A 249 1.91 11.62 -2.36
CA LYS A 249 0.86 12.65 -2.43
C LYS A 249 1.11 13.81 -1.45
N ASN A 250 1.70 13.55 -0.28
CA ASN A 250 2.11 14.61 0.65
C ASN A 250 3.30 15.41 0.10
N SER A 251 4.30 14.75 -0.47
CA SER A 251 5.46 15.42 -1.07
C SER A 251 5.06 16.37 -2.20
N GLN A 252 4.07 16.00 -3.03
CA GLN A 252 3.51 16.88 -4.06
C GLN A 252 2.73 18.08 -3.50
N LYS A 253 2.14 17.94 -2.31
CA LYS A 253 1.36 19.01 -1.66
C LYS A 253 2.27 20.07 -1.03
N ASP A 254 3.46 19.68 -0.60
CA ASP A 254 4.44 20.59 -0.01
C ASP A 254 5.24 21.37 -1.08
N THR A 255 5.35 20.86 -2.31
CA THR A 255 5.99 21.61 -3.41
C THR A 255 5.12 22.75 -3.97
N HIS A 256 3.82 22.77 -3.66
CA HIS A 256 2.86 23.78 -4.13
C HIS A 256 2.41 24.79 -3.06
N ARG A 257 3.01 24.76 -1.87
CA ARG A 257 2.69 25.67 -0.76
C ARG A 257 3.69 26.81 -0.54
N GLU A 258 4.72 26.93 -1.38
CA GLU A 258 5.68 28.03 -1.33
C GLU A 258 5.34 29.24 -2.24
N ASP A 259 4.14 29.29 -2.83
CA ASP A 259 3.67 30.45 -3.60
C ASP A 259 2.37 31.02 -3.00
N ASP A 260 2.50 31.60 -1.81
CA ASP A 260 1.49 32.51 -1.23
C ASP A 260 1.48 33.80 -2.03
N GLY A 261 0.74 33.79 -3.14
CA GLY A 261 0.77 34.91 -4.07
C GLY A 261 -0.33 34.95 -5.13
N ASN A 262 -1.48 34.28 -4.96
CA ASN A 262 -2.79 34.67 -5.49
C ASN A 262 -3.81 33.55 -5.30
N GLY A 263 -5.07 33.92 -5.03
CA GLY A 263 -6.20 33.00 -4.95
C GLY A 263 -6.45 32.28 -6.28
N ILE A 264 -5.83 31.12 -6.44
CA ILE A 264 -6.02 30.23 -7.58
C ILE A 264 -6.66 28.96 -7.04
N GLU A 265 -7.84 28.65 -7.58
CA GLU A 265 -8.55 27.39 -7.42
C GLU A 265 -7.57 26.21 -7.46
N ILE A 266 -7.74 25.26 -6.54
CA ILE A 266 -7.07 23.96 -6.59
C ILE A 266 -7.59 23.25 -7.84
N ILE A 267 -6.93 23.47 -8.97
CA ILE A 267 -7.13 22.66 -10.16
C ILE A 267 -6.33 21.39 -9.91
N GLU A 268 -7.03 20.33 -9.48
CA GLU A 268 -6.46 18.98 -9.52
C GLU A 268 -6.04 18.70 -10.97
N PRO A 269 -4.75 18.38 -11.22
CA PRO A 269 -4.35 17.97 -12.56
C PRO A 269 -5.08 16.67 -12.90
N PRO A 270 -5.69 16.55 -14.10
CA PRO A 270 -6.41 15.36 -14.49
C PRO A 270 -5.47 14.15 -14.46
N ASP A 271 -5.93 13.07 -13.85
CA ASP A 271 -5.20 11.81 -13.78
C ASP A 271 -4.98 11.30 -15.21
N VAL A 272 -3.71 11.23 -15.63
CA VAL A 272 -3.31 10.94 -17.01
C VAL A 272 -3.70 9.52 -17.45
N ASN A 273 -4.20 8.70 -16.50
CA ASN A 273 -4.65 7.32 -16.74
C ASN A 273 -6.16 7.11 -16.58
N GLU A 274 -6.98 8.14 -16.43
CA GLU A 274 -8.43 7.99 -16.63
C GLU A 274 -8.71 7.94 -18.12
N HIS A 275 -8.63 6.73 -18.70
CA HIS A 275 -9.33 6.46 -19.95
C HIS A 275 -10.83 6.63 -19.69
N ASP A 276 -11.32 7.77 -20.14
CA ASP A 276 -12.71 8.16 -20.27
C ASP A 276 -13.52 6.97 -20.81
N TYR A 277 -14.32 6.32 -19.97
CA TYR A 277 -15.27 5.27 -20.38
C TYR A 277 -16.49 5.91 -21.04
N LYS A 278 -16.26 6.61 -22.13
CA LYS A 278 -17.35 7.25 -22.86
C LYS A 278 -17.19 7.08 -24.36
N GLU A 279 -17.21 5.83 -24.80
CA GLU A 279 -17.60 5.49 -26.17
C GLU A 279 -18.02 4.01 -26.25
N MET A 280 -19.30 3.76 -25.93
CA MET A 280 -20.06 2.61 -26.44
C MET A 280 -21.53 3.06 -26.56
N HIS A 281 -21.86 3.66 -27.69
CA HIS A 281 -23.23 3.70 -28.23
C HIS A 281 -23.20 3.14 -29.64
#